data_AF-A0A932KSL9-F1
#
_entry.id   AF-A0A932KSL9-F1
#
_cell.length_a   1.000
_cell.length_b   1.000
_cell.length_c   1.000
_cell.angle_alpha   90.00
_cell.angle_beta   90.00
_cell.angle_gamma   90.00
#
_symmetry.space_group_name_H-M   'P 1'
#
loop_
_entity.id
_entity.type
_entity.pdbx_description
1 polymer ?
#
loop_
_entity_poly.entity_id
_entity_poly.type
_entity_poly.pdbx_seq_one_letter_code
_entity_poly.pdbx_strand_id
1 'polypeptide(L)'
;MSRRIVVILSSFVIGFFVFFASVIKASSAVKPTFTPKPKQPILLSNLNNGISNSGMVLPGSLPWSIKAITDRMRIEATLDTYKKFDLILDTSGNRLMLSKVLFDSDKPDTGLSTLTKSEKYLESAYLIEERKREQGENTSNLLLKLRDASLNNQATIEEILNVAPESLKPEIIKAGDISRRIYLASSKLLSLK
;
A
#
# COMPACT_ATOMS: atom_id res chain seq x y z
N MET A 1 -31.10 17.11 -31.72
CA MET A 1 -30.14 15.98 -31.57
C MET A 1 -29.72 15.77 -30.11
N SER A 2 -29.37 16.84 -29.38
CA SER A 2 -29.00 16.82 -27.95
C SER A 2 -30.02 16.16 -27.01
N ARG A 3 -31.33 16.39 -27.20
CA ARG A 3 -32.38 15.75 -26.38
C ARG A 3 -32.37 14.21 -26.42
N ARG A 4 -32.03 13.61 -27.57
CA ARG A 4 -31.95 12.14 -27.70
C ARG A 4 -30.74 11.58 -26.97
N ILE A 5 -29.61 12.29 -27.04
CA ILE A 5 -28.37 11.92 -26.35
C ILE A 5 -28.57 11.98 -24.82
N VAL A 6 -29.24 13.01 -24.30
CA VAL A 6 -29.53 13.14 -22.86
C VAL A 6 -30.39 11.99 -22.36
N VAL A 7 -31.41 11.58 -23.11
CA VAL A 7 -32.28 10.45 -22.74
C VAL A 7 -31.51 9.12 -22.75
N ILE A 8 -30.67 8.89 -23.77
CA ILE A 8 -29.85 7.68 -23.86
C ILE A 8 -28.84 7.62 -22.71
N LEU A 9 -28.17 8.75 -22.41
CA LEU A 9 -27.20 8.83 -21.32
C LEU A 9 -27.86 8.61 -19.96
N SER A 10 -29.05 9.17 -19.74
CA SER A 10 -29.83 8.98 -18.51
C SER A 10 -30.21 7.51 -18.29
N SER A 11 -30.72 6.83 -19.33
CA SER A 11 -31.02 5.39 -19.24
C SER A 11 -29.78 4.55 -18.94
N PHE A 12 -28.63 4.90 -19.51
CA PHE A 12 -27.36 4.22 -19.22
C PHE A 12 -26.94 4.36 -17.75
N VAL A 13 -27.05 5.57 -17.19
CA VAL A 13 -26.70 5.85 -15.80
C VAL A 13 -27.63 5.06 -14.85
N ILE A 14 -28.94 5.09 -15.09
CA ILE A 14 -29.91 4.36 -14.28
C ILE A 14 -29.64 2.85 -14.35
N GLY A 15 -29.44 2.31 -15.55
CA GLY A 15 -29.09 0.90 -15.75
C GLY A 15 -27.81 0.49 -15.04
N PHE A 16 -26.79 1.35 -15.08
CA PHE A 16 -25.52 1.13 -14.38
C PHE A 16 -25.72 1.05 -12.86
N PHE A 17 -26.50 1.97 -12.27
CA PHE A 17 -26.77 1.94 -10.82
C PHE A 17 -27.60 0.73 -10.38
N VAL A 18 -28.59 0.30 -11.18
CA VAL A 18 -29.39 -0.90 -10.90
C VAL A 18 -28.52 -2.16 -10.98
N PHE A 19 -27.67 -2.27 -12.00
CA PHE A 19 -26.71 -3.37 -12.13
C PHE A 19 -25.75 -3.39 -10.94
N PHE A 20 -25.22 -2.23 -10.55
CA PHE A 20 -24.31 -2.10 -9.43
C PHE A 20 -24.94 -2.51 -8.09
N ALA A 21 -26.18 -2.07 -7.84
CA ALA A 21 -26.94 -2.47 -6.65
C ALA A 21 -27.21 -4.00 -6.61
N SER A 22 -27.46 -4.61 -7.77
CA SER A 22 -27.66 -6.05 -7.90
C SER A 22 -26.38 -6.84 -7.55
N VAL A 23 -25.23 -6.39 -8.04
CA VAL A 23 -23.92 -7.02 -7.74
C VAL A 23 -23.58 -6.94 -6.26
N ILE A 24 -23.87 -5.82 -5.58
CA ILE A 24 -23.65 -5.68 -4.13
C ILE A 24 -24.55 -6.64 -3.33
N LYS A 25 -25.80 -6.82 -3.75
CA LYS A 25 -26.74 -7.73 -3.07
C LYS A 25 -26.34 -9.19 -3.25
N ALA A 26 -25.82 -9.56 -4.42
CA ALA A 26 -25.32 -10.91 -4.71
C ALA A 26 -24.03 -11.25 -3.94
N SER A 27 -23.12 -10.29 -3.73
CA SER A 27 -21.87 -10.52 -2.98
C SER A 27 -22.07 -10.63 -1.47
N SER A 28 -23.21 -10.17 -0.95
CA SER A 28 -23.56 -10.27 0.48
C SER A 28 -24.09 -11.65 0.89
N ALA A 29 -24.30 -12.58 -0.05
CA ALA A 29 -24.88 -13.91 0.21
C ALA A 29 -23.84 -14.98 0.61
N VAL A 30 -22.55 -14.67 0.59
CA VAL A 30 -21.51 -15.58 1.09
C VAL A 30 -21.16 -15.17 2.51
N LYS A 31 -21.74 -15.85 3.50
CA LYS A 31 -21.24 -15.82 4.88
C LYS A 31 -20.09 -16.82 4.97
N PRO A 32 -18.81 -16.41 5.02
CA PRO A 32 -17.76 -17.33 5.35
C PRO A 32 -17.85 -17.63 6.85
N THR A 33 -18.23 -18.86 7.21
CA THR A 33 -18.11 -19.37 8.57
C THR A 33 -16.63 -19.55 8.86
N PHE A 34 -15.98 -18.49 9.36
CA PHE A 34 -14.64 -18.59 9.95
C PHE A 34 -14.81 -18.96 11.42
N THR A 35 -14.41 -20.18 11.77
CA THR A 35 -14.13 -20.57 13.16
C THR A 35 -12.96 -19.71 13.67
N PRO A 36 -13.14 -18.90 14.73
CA PRO A 36 -12.06 -18.06 15.23
C PRO A 36 -11.05 -18.92 15.99
N LYS A 37 -9.83 -19.02 15.45
CA LYS A 37 -8.64 -19.41 16.23
C LYS A 37 -8.31 -18.23 17.17
N PRO A 38 -8.00 -18.45 18.46
CA PRO A 38 -7.93 -17.37 19.44
C PRO A 38 -6.85 -16.35 19.07
N LYS A 39 -7.31 -15.11 18.85
CA LYS A 39 -6.48 -13.91 18.63
C LYS A 39 -5.62 -13.67 19.88
N GLN A 40 -4.30 -13.72 19.72
CA GLN A 40 -3.44 -12.95 20.62
C GLN A 40 -3.72 -11.45 20.36
N PRO A 41 -3.88 -10.63 21.40
CA PRO A 41 -4.05 -9.20 21.23
C PRO A 41 -2.73 -8.63 20.68
N ILE A 42 -2.72 -8.25 19.40
CA ILE A 42 -1.64 -7.46 18.81
C ILE A 42 -1.69 -6.10 19.50
N LEU A 43 -0.85 -5.96 20.52
CA LEU A 43 -0.67 -4.76 21.31
C LEU A 43 0.06 -3.73 20.45
N LEU A 44 -0.70 -3.02 19.60
CA LEU A 44 -0.29 -1.86 18.81
C LEU A 44 -0.08 -0.61 19.70
N SER A 45 0.65 -0.75 20.80
CA SER A 45 1.09 0.40 21.59
C SER A 45 2.53 0.73 21.25
N ASN A 46 2.75 1.96 20.77
CA ASN A 46 4.04 2.62 20.55
C ASN A 46 4.73 2.44 19.19
N LEU A 47 4.02 2.69 18.09
CA LEU A 47 4.64 3.19 16.86
C LEU A 47 4.22 4.64 16.64
N ASN A 48 4.79 5.51 17.48
CA ASN A 48 4.82 6.94 17.24
C ASN A 48 5.75 7.18 16.05
N ASN A 49 5.20 7.17 14.83
CA ASN A 49 5.64 7.94 13.67
C ASN A 49 4.76 7.61 12.44
N GLY A 50 3.73 8.42 12.24
CA GLY A 50 3.24 8.81 10.90
C GLY A 50 2.39 7.84 10.08
N ILE A 51 2.43 6.52 10.28
CA ILE A 51 1.66 5.60 9.42
C ILE A 51 0.19 5.60 9.85
N SER A 52 -0.62 6.41 9.18
CA SER A 52 -2.06 6.47 9.38
C SER A 52 -2.69 5.14 9.00
N ASN A 53 -3.12 4.37 10.01
CA ASN A 53 -3.91 3.14 9.88
C ASN A 53 -5.32 3.47 9.34
N SER A 54 -5.40 3.87 8.07
CA SER A 54 -6.66 4.23 7.43
C SER A 54 -7.29 2.99 6.81
N GLY A 55 -8.35 2.48 7.45
CA GLY A 55 -9.33 1.52 6.93
C GLY A 55 -8.77 0.47 5.97
N MET A 56 -8.10 -0.55 6.50
CA MET A 56 -7.49 -1.60 5.68
C MET A 56 -8.56 -2.40 4.91
N VAL A 57 -8.55 -2.28 3.58
CA VAL A 57 -9.37 -3.10 2.69
C VAL A 57 -8.47 -4.16 2.06
N LEU A 58 -8.83 -5.44 2.22
CA LEU A 58 -8.03 -6.57 1.73
C LEU A 58 -8.03 -6.65 0.19
N PRO A 59 -6.86 -6.90 -0.43
CA PRO A 59 -6.75 -7.18 -1.87
C PRO A 59 -7.64 -8.35 -2.31
N GLY A 60 -8.24 -8.22 -3.50
CA GLY A 60 -9.13 -9.24 -4.08
C GLY A 60 -10.63 -9.01 -3.85
N SER A 61 -11.03 -7.86 -3.28
CA SER A 61 -12.42 -7.46 -3.09
C SER A 61 -12.80 -6.23 -3.93
N LEU A 62 -14.09 -6.07 -4.28
CA LEU A 62 -14.58 -4.89 -5.03
C LEU A 62 -14.23 -3.55 -4.34
N PRO A 63 -14.34 -3.41 -3.00
CA PRO A 63 -13.93 -2.19 -2.31
C PRO A 63 -12.42 -1.90 -2.41
N TRP A 64 -11.58 -2.93 -2.57
CA TRP A 64 -10.14 -2.73 -2.75
C TRP A 64 -9.81 -2.13 -4.10
N SER A 65 -10.51 -2.53 -5.17
CA SER A 65 -10.32 -1.96 -6.50
C SER A 65 -10.67 -0.47 -6.50
N ILE A 66 -11.77 -0.09 -5.84
CA ILE A 66 -12.15 1.32 -5.67
C ILE A 66 -11.07 2.07 -4.88
N LYS A 67 -10.64 1.53 -3.72
CA LYS A 67 -9.57 2.14 -2.91
C LYS A 67 -8.27 2.31 -3.70
N ALA A 68 -7.84 1.29 -4.44
CA ALA A 68 -6.61 1.33 -5.23
C ALA A 68 -6.68 2.39 -6.34
N ILE A 69 -7.85 2.56 -6.96
CA ILE A 69 -8.09 3.62 -7.94
C ILE A 69 -8.06 4.99 -7.27
N THR A 70 -8.73 5.16 -6.13
CA THR A 70 -8.75 6.42 -5.38
C THR A 70 -7.35 6.82 -4.92
N ASP A 71 -6.57 5.88 -4.36
CA ASP A 71 -5.19 6.13 -3.94
C ASP A 71 -4.33 6.57 -5.13
N ARG A 72 -4.48 5.91 -6.29
CA ARG A 72 -3.77 6.29 -7.52
C ARG A 72 -4.17 7.68 -8.01
N MET A 73 -5.47 7.96 -8.10
CA MET A 73 -5.97 9.28 -8.51
C MET A 73 -5.46 10.37 -7.57
N ARG A 74 -5.40 10.10 -6.26
CA ARG A 74 -4.87 11.05 -5.27
C ARG A 74 -3.39 11.31 -5.46
N ILE A 75 -2.58 10.28 -5.74
CA ILE A 75 -1.14 10.42 -6.03
C ILE A 75 -0.92 11.21 -7.32
N GLU A 76 -1.72 10.96 -8.36
CA GLU A 76 -1.61 11.64 -9.65
C GLU A 76 -2.10 13.10 -9.59
N ALA A 77 -3.16 13.37 -8.82
CA ALA A 77 -3.70 14.72 -8.63
C ALA A 77 -2.86 15.61 -7.70
N THR A 78 -1.96 15.04 -6.92
CA THR A 78 -1.10 15.81 -6.00
C THR A 78 0.06 16.45 -6.76
N LEU A 79 0.00 17.77 -6.94
CA LEU A 79 1.04 18.57 -7.61
C LEU A 79 2.24 18.89 -6.69
N ASP A 80 1.99 19.03 -5.39
CA ASP A 80 3.01 19.30 -4.39
C ASP A 80 3.91 18.05 -4.22
N THR A 81 5.19 18.19 -4.53
CA THR A 81 6.15 17.08 -4.51
C THR A 81 6.39 16.53 -3.11
N TYR A 82 6.38 17.38 -2.07
CA TYR A 82 6.58 16.95 -0.69
C TYR A 82 5.37 16.19 -0.18
N LYS A 83 4.15 16.68 -0.47
CA LYS A 83 2.91 15.95 -0.14
C LYS A 83 2.80 14.64 -0.91
N LYS A 84 3.25 14.63 -2.17
CA LYS A 84 3.28 13.43 -3.01
C LYS A 84 4.24 12.39 -2.46
N PHE A 85 5.42 12.81 -1.98
CA PHE A 85 6.35 11.94 -1.27
C PHE A 85 5.69 11.27 -0.06
N ASP A 86 5.06 12.06 0.82
CA ASP A 86 4.42 11.55 2.04
C ASP A 86 3.30 10.55 1.69
N LEU A 87 2.47 10.88 0.70
CA LEU A 87 1.38 10.00 0.26
C LEU A 87 1.89 8.67 -0.32
N ILE A 88 2.99 8.69 -1.09
CA ILE A 88 3.60 7.49 -1.66
C ILE A 88 4.22 6.63 -0.54
N LEU A 89 4.89 7.26 0.43
CA LEU A 89 5.49 6.58 1.57
C LEU A 89 4.41 5.91 2.44
N ASP A 90 3.31 6.61 2.72
CA ASP A 90 2.15 6.05 3.44
C ASP A 90 1.52 4.88 2.66
N THR A 91 1.46 4.99 1.34
CA THR A 91 0.94 3.92 0.48
C THR A 91 1.83 2.68 0.55
N SER A 92 3.15 2.85 0.62
CA SER A 92 4.10 1.75 0.84
C SER A 92 3.80 1.05 2.17
N GLY A 93 3.82 1.76 3.30
CA GLY A 93 3.57 1.16 4.62
C GLY A 93 2.22 0.45 4.72
N ASN A 94 1.16 1.04 4.15
CA ASN A 94 -0.17 0.42 4.10
C ASN A 94 -0.18 -0.90 3.30
N ARG A 95 0.53 -0.94 2.16
CA ARG A 95 0.63 -2.15 1.32
C ARG A 95 1.44 -3.23 2.01
N LEU A 96 2.50 -2.87 2.70
CA LEU A 96 3.30 -3.82 3.48
C LEU A 96 2.45 -4.49 4.57
N MET A 97 1.70 -3.70 5.35
CA MET A 97 0.85 -4.26 6.39
C MET A 97 -0.27 -5.14 5.80
N LEU A 98 -0.84 -4.77 4.65
CA LEU A 98 -1.76 -5.65 3.92
C LEU A 98 -1.11 -6.96 3.46
N SER A 99 0.14 -6.90 3.01
CA SER A 99 0.90 -8.10 2.64
C SER A 99 1.04 -9.05 3.83
N LYS A 100 1.44 -8.54 5.00
CA LYS A 100 1.51 -9.33 6.24
C LYS A 100 0.19 -10.05 6.54
N VAL A 101 -0.91 -9.31 6.52
CA VAL A 101 -2.24 -9.91 6.77
C VAL A 101 -2.60 -10.99 5.75
N LEU A 102 -2.17 -10.86 4.49
CA LEU A 102 -2.40 -11.88 3.46
C LEU A 102 -1.57 -13.15 3.67
N PHE A 103 -0.33 -13.01 4.12
CA PHE A 103 0.48 -14.17 4.53
C PHE A 103 -0.16 -14.88 5.74
N ASP A 104 -0.64 -14.13 6.73
CA ASP A 104 -1.34 -14.68 7.90
C ASP A 104 -2.68 -15.36 7.53
N SER A 105 -3.29 -14.94 6.42
CA SER A 105 -4.61 -15.43 5.96
C SER A 105 -4.52 -16.51 4.86
N ASP A 106 -3.37 -17.19 4.74
CA ASP A 106 -3.14 -18.28 3.78
C ASP A 106 -3.33 -17.88 2.30
N LYS A 107 -2.99 -16.62 1.97
CA LYS A 107 -2.99 -16.08 0.59
C LYS A 107 -1.60 -15.59 0.18
N PRO A 108 -0.58 -16.48 0.21
CA PRO A 108 0.81 -16.07 0.11
C PRO A 108 1.19 -15.45 -1.26
N ASP A 109 0.61 -15.91 -2.37
CA ASP A 109 0.89 -15.33 -3.70
C ASP A 109 0.39 -13.88 -3.83
N THR A 110 -0.80 -13.62 -3.27
CA THR A 110 -1.35 -12.25 -3.24
C THR A 110 -0.56 -11.40 -2.24
N GLY A 111 -0.10 -12.00 -1.14
CA GLY A 111 0.80 -11.38 -0.17
C GLY A 111 2.09 -10.91 -0.83
N LEU A 112 2.76 -11.76 -1.61
CA LEU A 112 4.00 -11.46 -2.31
C LEU A 112 3.84 -10.36 -3.37
N SER A 113 2.77 -10.44 -4.17
CA SER A 113 2.40 -9.38 -5.13
C SER A 113 2.20 -8.02 -4.42
N THR A 114 1.57 -8.04 -3.25
CA THR A 114 1.31 -6.83 -2.46
C THR A 114 2.60 -6.30 -1.81
N LEU A 115 3.47 -7.17 -1.31
CA LEU A 115 4.79 -6.83 -0.78
C LEU A 115 5.65 -6.16 -1.86
N THR A 116 5.72 -6.77 -3.03
CA THR A 116 6.51 -6.24 -4.16
C THR A 116 6.04 -4.84 -4.55
N LYS A 117 4.72 -4.59 -4.53
CA LYS A 117 4.17 -3.26 -4.79
C LYS A 117 4.51 -2.27 -3.67
N SER A 118 4.48 -2.71 -2.41
CA SER A 118 4.92 -1.89 -1.28
C SER A 118 6.33 -1.36 -1.48
N GLU A 119 7.27 -2.26 -1.80
CA GLU A 119 8.68 -1.91 -1.98
C GLU A 119 8.90 -1.00 -3.19
N LYS A 120 8.12 -1.19 -4.28
CA LYS A 120 8.14 -0.25 -5.42
C LYS A 120 7.65 1.15 -5.08
N TYR A 121 6.67 1.29 -4.18
CA TYR A 121 6.25 2.61 -3.70
C TYR A 121 7.34 3.24 -2.82
N LEU A 122 8.03 2.46 -1.98
CA LEU A 122 9.17 2.95 -1.21
C LEU A 122 10.29 3.47 -2.13
N GLU A 123 10.63 2.70 -3.16
CA GLU A 123 11.60 3.10 -4.20
C GLU A 123 11.15 4.37 -4.93
N SER A 124 9.86 4.49 -5.24
CA SER A 124 9.30 5.71 -5.85
C SER A 124 9.44 6.94 -4.95
N ALA A 125 9.25 6.79 -3.64
CA ALA A 125 9.48 7.88 -2.68
C ALA A 125 10.97 8.26 -2.61
N TYR A 126 11.87 7.28 -2.65
CA TYR A 126 13.32 7.52 -2.72
C TYR A 126 13.71 8.31 -3.99
N LEU A 127 13.17 7.94 -5.16
CA LEU A 127 13.44 8.67 -6.41
C LEU A 127 12.93 10.13 -6.39
N ILE A 128 11.86 10.42 -5.64
CA ILE A 128 11.38 11.80 -5.45
C ILE A 128 12.38 12.59 -4.59
N GLU A 129 12.86 11.99 -3.49
CA GLU A 129 13.89 12.60 -2.66
C GLU A 129 15.17 12.86 -3.45
N GLU A 130 15.63 11.86 -4.21
CA GLU A 130 16.87 11.95 -4.99
C GLU A 130 16.81 13.10 -6.00
N ARG A 131 15.70 13.22 -6.74
CA ARG A 131 15.49 14.34 -7.67
C ARG A 131 15.51 15.70 -6.96
N LYS A 132 14.91 15.79 -5.77
CA LYS A 132 14.89 17.03 -4.97
C LYS A 132 16.28 17.41 -4.47
N ARG A 133 17.06 16.41 -4.07
CA ARG A 133 18.45 16.57 -3.66
C ARG A 133 19.33 17.02 -4.82
N GLU A 134 19.14 16.45 -6.01
CA GLU A 134 19.82 16.87 -7.25
C GLU A 134 19.48 18.31 -7.66
N GLN A 135 18.28 18.79 -7.31
CA GLN A 135 17.87 20.19 -7.50
C GLN A 135 18.50 21.15 -6.47
N GLY A 136 19.33 20.64 -5.55
CA GLY A 136 19.97 21.43 -4.50
C GLY A 136 19.06 21.75 -3.31
N GLU A 137 17.88 21.13 -3.21
CA GLU A 137 16.97 21.34 -2.09
C GLU A 137 17.44 20.58 -0.83
N ASN A 138 17.12 21.12 0.35
CA ASN A 138 17.42 20.44 1.62
C ASN A 138 16.42 19.30 1.87
N THR A 139 16.83 18.08 1.55
CA THR A 139 16.02 16.86 1.69
C THR A 139 16.20 16.10 3.02
N SER A 140 16.84 16.69 4.03
CA SER A 140 17.22 15.95 5.26
C SER A 140 16.01 15.33 5.97
N ASN A 141 14.88 16.04 6.00
CA ASN A 141 13.63 15.52 6.56
C ASN A 141 13.05 14.34 5.75
N LEU A 142 13.20 14.35 4.42
CA LEU A 142 12.75 13.26 3.56
C LEU A 142 13.60 12.01 3.77
N LEU A 143 14.93 12.19 3.88
CA LEU A 143 15.87 11.11 4.16
C LEU A 143 15.62 10.47 5.52
N LEU A 144 15.29 11.26 6.55
CA LEU A 144 14.90 10.73 7.87
C LEU A 144 13.65 9.86 7.77
N LYS A 145 12.60 10.34 7.09
CA LYS A 145 11.37 9.57 6.86
C LYS A 145 11.64 8.28 6.07
N LEU A 146 12.47 8.34 5.02
CA LEU A 146 12.85 7.15 4.23
C LEU A 146 13.63 6.13 5.04
N ARG A 147 14.59 6.58 5.85
CA ARG A 147 15.37 5.71 6.73
C ARG A 147 14.45 4.97 7.71
N ASP A 148 13.60 5.71 8.40
CA ASP A 148 12.73 5.15 9.44
C ASP A 148 11.68 4.20 8.83
N ALA A 149 11.09 4.59 7.70
CA ALA A 149 10.17 3.72 6.95
C ALA A 149 10.87 2.46 6.43
N SER A 150 12.08 2.57 5.90
CA SER A 150 12.85 1.42 5.39
C SER A 150 13.25 0.45 6.50
N LEU A 151 13.53 0.95 7.70
CA LEU A 151 13.81 0.12 8.87
C LEU A 151 12.55 -0.64 9.30
N ASN A 152 11.40 0.04 9.37
CA ASN A 152 10.12 -0.59 9.68
C ASN A 152 9.72 -1.62 8.62
N ASN A 153 10.00 -1.35 7.35
CA ASN A 153 9.75 -2.30 6.27
C ASN A 153 10.56 -3.58 6.47
N GLN A 154 11.85 -3.47 6.78
CA GLN A 154 12.70 -4.63 7.06
C GLN A 154 12.16 -5.47 8.22
N ALA A 155 11.81 -4.83 9.35
CA ALA A 155 11.24 -5.54 10.50
C ALA A 155 9.95 -6.29 10.15
N THR A 156 9.05 -5.68 9.37
CA THR A 156 7.81 -6.34 8.95
C THR A 156 8.05 -7.47 7.96
N ILE A 157 9.05 -7.33 7.08
CA ILE A 157 9.43 -8.39 6.12
C ILE A 157 10.01 -9.59 6.86
N GLU A 158 10.78 -9.38 7.93
CA GLU A 158 11.26 -10.45 8.81
C GLU A 158 10.08 -11.19 9.46
N GLU A 159 9.06 -10.48 9.93
CA GLU A 159 7.84 -11.11 10.43
C GLU A 159 7.13 -11.95 9.35
N ILE A 160 7.04 -11.44 8.12
CA ILE A 160 6.47 -12.16 6.98
C ILE A 160 7.27 -13.43 6.68
N LEU A 161 8.61 -13.39 6.73
CA LEU A 161 9.46 -14.56 6.48
C LEU A 161 9.24 -15.71 7.46
N ASN A 162 8.77 -15.41 8.68
CA ASN A 162 8.46 -16.43 9.68
C ASN A 162 7.18 -17.22 9.37
N VAL A 163 6.22 -16.62 8.66
CA VAL A 163 4.93 -17.23 8.30
C VAL A 163 4.85 -17.65 6.83
N ALA A 164 5.78 -17.19 6.00
CA ALA A 164 5.77 -17.47 4.57
C ALA A 164 6.16 -18.92 4.24
N PRO A 165 5.55 -19.52 3.20
CA PRO A 165 5.99 -20.81 2.65
C PRO A 165 7.44 -20.76 2.18
N GLU A 166 8.20 -21.84 2.40
CA GLU A 166 9.62 -21.95 2.01
C GLU A 166 9.87 -21.62 0.53
N SER A 167 8.92 -21.98 -0.36
CA SER A 167 9.02 -21.72 -1.79
C SER A 167 9.09 -20.24 -2.16
N LEU A 168 8.47 -19.36 -1.36
CA LEU A 168 8.37 -17.93 -1.65
C LEU A 168 9.40 -17.08 -0.89
N LYS A 169 10.09 -17.64 0.10
CA LYS A 169 11.10 -16.92 0.89
C LYS A 169 12.18 -16.26 0.02
N PRO A 170 12.73 -16.89 -1.04
CA PRO A 170 13.71 -16.24 -1.90
C PRO A 170 13.15 -14.97 -2.57
N GLU A 171 11.89 -15.00 -2.99
CA GLU A 171 11.24 -13.84 -3.63
C GLU A 171 10.94 -12.72 -2.63
N ILE A 172 10.57 -13.07 -1.40
CA ILE A 172 10.35 -12.12 -0.31
C ILE A 172 11.66 -11.42 0.07
N ILE A 173 12.76 -12.18 0.18
CA ILE A 173 14.10 -11.63 0.44
C ILE A 173 14.49 -10.66 -0.67
N LYS A 174 14.32 -11.06 -1.93
CA LYS A 174 14.61 -10.21 -3.10
C LYS A 174 13.80 -8.92 -3.10
N ALA A 175 12.51 -8.97 -2.72
CA ALA A 175 11.69 -7.78 -2.58
C ALA A 175 12.23 -6.87 -1.47
N GLY A 176 12.60 -7.43 -0.31
CA GLY A 176 13.14 -6.71 0.84
C GLY A 176 14.53 -6.09 0.65
N ASP A 177 15.28 -6.49 -0.38
CA ASP A 177 16.55 -5.83 -0.72
C ASP A 177 16.38 -4.35 -1.07
N ILE A 178 15.19 -3.94 -1.51
CA ILE A 178 14.87 -2.54 -1.81
C ILE A 178 14.92 -1.69 -0.54
N SER A 179 14.14 -2.03 0.49
CA SER A 179 14.18 -1.34 1.78
C SER A 179 15.57 -1.36 2.42
N ARG A 180 16.32 -2.46 2.32
CA ARG A 180 17.71 -2.51 2.81
C ARG A 180 18.60 -1.50 2.09
N ARG A 181 18.54 -1.46 0.75
CA ARG A 181 19.32 -0.50 -0.06
C ARG A 181 18.98 0.95 0.31
N ILE A 182 17.69 1.27 0.41
CA ILE A 182 17.22 2.62 0.72
C ILE A 182 17.64 3.04 2.13
N TYR A 183 17.53 2.15 3.11
CA TYR A 183 18.02 2.41 4.47
C TYR A 183 19.51 2.77 4.50
N LEU A 184 20.35 1.98 3.83
CA LEU A 184 21.79 2.23 3.77
C LEU A 184 22.11 3.54 3.04
N ALA A 185 21.45 3.80 1.91
CA ALA A 185 21.62 5.03 1.14
C ALA A 185 21.22 6.27 1.96
N SER A 186 20.03 6.26 2.57
CA SER A 186 19.55 7.38 3.37
C SER A 186 20.41 7.61 4.62
N SER A 187 20.83 6.55 5.30
CA SER A 187 21.70 6.66 6.48
C SER A 187 23.07 7.24 6.12
N LYS A 188 23.68 6.79 5.01
CA LYS A 188 24.94 7.33 4.51
C LYS A 188 24.82 8.81 4.17
N LEU A 189 23.77 9.20 3.44
CA LEU A 189 23.55 10.59 3.04
C LEU A 189 23.30 11.52 4.24
N LEU A 190 22.63 11.04 5.28
CA LEU A 190 22.44 11.78 6.52
C LEU A 190 23.73 11.96 7.31
N SER A 191 24.64 10.97 7.28
CA SER A 191 25.93 11.05 7.98
C SER A 191 26.95 11.99 7.33
N LEU A 192 26.74 12.36 6.06
CA LEU A 192 27.61 13.25 5.29
C LEU A 192 27.22 14.73 5.39
N LYS A 193 26.11 15.04 6.05
CA LYS A 193 25.62 16.41 6.29
C LYS A 193 25.95 16.84 7.72
#